data_AF-A0A842SIV5-F1
#
_entry.id   AF-A0A842SIV5-F1
#
_cell.length_a   1.000
_cell.length_b   1.000
_cell.length_c   1.000
_cell.angle_alpha   90.00
_cell.angle_beta   90.00
_cell.angle_gamma   90.00
#
_symmetry.space_group_name_H-M   'P 1'
#
loop_
_entity.id
_entity.type
_entity.pdbx_description
1 polymer ?
#
loop_
_entity_poly.entity_id
_entity_poly.type
_entity_poly.pdbx_seq_one_letter_code
_entity_poly.pdbx_strand_id
1 'polypeptide(L)'
;MEKREDVVSILSKLNQDNIEETISEPYHQSGPGRPPRKPLGIFKALMVKQLRNIPSDRELYRRLWNDESLRTICDIKPREKPYHPSQMTRFRYRVGPERLEGIMKNLVEELVVG
;
A
#
# COMPACT_ATOMS: atom_id res chain seq x y z
N MET A 1 -18.67 -4.31 -14.46
CA MET A 1 -17.37 -3.62 -14.70
C MET A 1 -17.11 -2.52 -13.66
N GLU A 2 -17.96 -2.38 -12.62
CA GLU A 2 -18.00 -1.23 -11.69
C GLU A 2 -16.99 -1.25 -10.52
N LYS A 3 -16.59 -2.41 -9.98
CA LYS A 3 -15.77 -2.47 -8.74
C LYS A 3 -14.36 -1.86 -8.81
N ARG A 4 -13.87 -1.50 -10.00
CA ARG A 4 -12.49 -0.99 -10.20
C ARG A 4 -12.37 0.52 -9.98
N GLU A 5 -13.43 1.28 -10.22
CA GLU A 5 -13.41 2.74 -10.07
C GLU A 5 -13.52 3.16 -8.59
N ASP A 6 -14.19 2.37 -7.76
CA ASP A 6 -14.38 2.65 -6.33
C ASP A 6 -13.08 2.65 -5.52
N VAL A 7 -12.21 1.67 -5.74
CA VAL A 7 -11.00 1.51 -4.90
C VAL A 7 -10.05 2.71 -5.04
N VAL A 8 -9.89 3.24 -6.26
CA VAL A 8 -8.98 4.37 -6.51
C VAL A 8 -9.58 5.67 -5.96
N SER A 9 -10.87 5.89 -6.20
CA SER A 9 -11.62 7.05 -5.71
C SER A 9 -11.66 7.08 -4.17
N ILE A 10 -11.83 5.93 -3.52
CA ILE A 10 -11.96 5.88 -2.07
C ILE A 10 -10.57 5.92 -1.39
N LEU A 11 -9.55 5.30 -1.96
CA LEU A 11 -8.16 5.52 -1.51
C LEU A 11 -7.78 7.00 -1.57
N SER A 12 -8.29 7.76 -2.55
CA SER A 12 -8.07 9.21 -2.63
C SER A 12 -8.91 10.06 -1.66
N LYS A 13 -10.00 9.51 -1.08
CA LYS A 13 -10.92 10.19 -0.15
C LYS A 13 -10.69 9.85 1.32
N LEU A 14 -10.01 8.75 1.61
CA LEU A 14 -9.62 8.39 2.96
C LEU A 14 -8.74 9.48 3.55
N ASN A 15 -8.92 9.76 4.84
CA ASN A 15 -8.19 10.79 5.57
C ASN A 15 -6.72 10.35 5.71
N GLN A 16 -5.95 10.56 4.64
CA GLN A 16 -4.62 10.01 4.42
C GLN A 16 -3.62 10.52 5.46
N ASP A 17 -3.84 11.70 6.02
CA ASP A 17 -2.90 12.38 6.91
C ASP A 17 -2.64 11.57 8.20
N ASN A 18 -3.68 11.06 8.86
CA ASN A 18 -3.55 10.25 10.09
C ASN A 18 -2.91 8.88 9.82
N ILE A 19 -3.25 8.26 8.69
CA ILE A 19 -2.70 6.95 8.32
C ILE A 19 -1.24 7.11 7.90
N GLU A 20 -0.94 8.13 7.10
CA GLU A 20 0.41 8.45 6.63
C GLU A 20 1.33 8.77 7.81
N GLU A 21 0.87 9.53 8.79
CA GLU A 21 1.61 9.78 10.03
C GLU A 21 1.90 8.46 10.77
N THR A 22 0.88 7.63 10.97
CA THR A 22 1.02 6.34 11.68
C THR A 22 1.98 5.37 10.97
N ILE A 23 1.90 5.25 9.65
CA ILE A 23 2.76 4.32 8.89
C ILE A 23 4.16 4.88 8.63
N SER A 24 4.34 6.20 8.72
CA SER A 24 5.63 6.87 8.51
C SER A 24 6.39 7.12 9.80
N GLU A 25 5.74 7.11 10.97
CA GLU A 25 6.36 7.19 12.30
C GLU A 25 7.58 6.25 12.47
N PRO A 26 7.57 4.98 11.99
CA PRO A 26 8.72 4.08 12.10
C PRO A 26 9.85 4.35 11.11
N TYR A 27 9.72 5.35 10.23
CA TYR A 27 10.67 5.63 9.15
C TYR A 27 11.40 6.94 9.40
N HIS A 28 12.74 6.90 9.41
CA HIS A 28 13.54 8.12 9.43
C HIS A 28 13.32 8.94 8.15
N GLN A 29 12.91 10.20 8.31
CA GLN A 29 12.66 11.12 7.19
C GLN A 29 13.96 11.68 6.58
N SER A 30 15.08 11.62 7.31
CA SER A 30 16.38 12.15 6.88
C SER A 30 17.55 11.27 7.33
N GLY A 31 18.54 11.09 6.46
CA GLY A 31 19.79 10.40 6.77
C GLY A 31 20.63 10.11 5.51
N PRO A 32 21.94 9.83 5.64
CA PRO A 32 22.77 9.47 4.51
C PRO A 32 22.31 8.13 3.90
N GLY A 33 21.96 8.13 2.62
CA GLY A 33 21.56 6.90 1.90
C GLY A 33 20.59 7.14 0.75
N ARG A 34 20.15 6.03 0.11
CA ARG A 34 19.10 6.08 -0.92
C ARG A 34 17.79 6.57 -0.28
N PRO A 35 17.07 7.54 -0.88
CA PRO A 35 15.80 7.99 -0.37
C PRO A 35 14.88 6.79 -0.08
N PRO A 36 14.29 6.69 1.13
CA PRO A 36 13.39 5.60 1.44
C PRO A 36 12.20 5.59 0.48
N ARG A 37 11.73 4.41 0.09
CA ARG A 37 10.46 4.28 -0.63
C ARG A 37 9.35 4.82 0.29
N LYS A 38 8.39 5.54 -0.28
CA LYS A 38 7.25 6.08 0.49
C LYS A 38 6.49 4.94 1.18
N PRO A 39 6.35 4.95 2.53
CA PRO A 39 5.58 3.96 3.28
C PRO A 39 4.14 3.84 2.75
N LEU A 40 3.53 4.97 2.38
CA LEU A 40 2.19 5.05 1.80
C LEU A 40 2.03 4.19 0.53
N GLY A 41 3.03 4.16 -0.36
CA GLY A 41 2.95 3.35 -1.58
C GLY A 41 2.98 1.84 -1.29
N ILE A 42 3.74 1.41 -0.28
CA ILE A 42 3.73 0.01 0.20
C ILE A 42 2.37 -0.32 0.81
N PHE A 43 1.81 0.59 1.61
CA PHE A 43 0.48 0.45 2.19
C PHE A 43 -0.60 0.29 1.12
N LYS A 44 -0.63 1.16 0.10
CA LYS A 44 -1.56 1.06 -1.05
C LYS A 44 -1.40 -0.29 -1.77
N ALA A 45 -0.18 -0.79 -1.93
CA ALA A 45 0.05 -2.11 -2.53
C ALA A 45 -0.54 -3.25 -1.67
N LEU A 46 -0.46 -3.17 -0.34
CA LEU A 46 -1.09 -4.13 0.57
C LEU A 46 -2.62 -4.03 0.54
N MET A 47 -3.19 -2.83 0.44
CA MET A 47 -4.62 -2.65 0.22
C MET A 47 -5.08 -3.28 -1.10
N VAL A 48 -4.34 -3.07 -2.19
CA VAL A 48 -4.61 -3.76 -3.48
C VAL A 48 -4.56 -5.27 -3.31
N LYS A 49 -3.62 -5.79 -2.53
CA LYS A 49 -3.54 -7.23 -2.22
C LYS A 49 -4.83 -7.74 -1.62
N GLN A 50 -5.31 -7.05 -0.58
CA GLN A 50 -6.52 -7.42 0.15
C GLN A 50 -7.76 -7.31 -0.74
N LEU A 51 -7.97 -6.16 -1.38
CA LEU A 51 -9.16 -5.87 -2.18
C LEU A 51 -9.28 -6.74 -3.44
N ARG A 52 -8.14 -7.16 -4.01
CA ARG A 52 -8.12 -8.05 -5.19
C ARG A 52 -7.88 -9.52 -4.84
N ASN A 53 -7.92 -9.91 -3.56
CA ASN A 53 -7.65 -11.26 -3.09
C ASN A 53 -6.38 -11.86 -3.70
N ILE A 54 -5.29 -11.08 -3.75
CA ILE A 54 -4.02 -11.54 -4.30
C ILE A 54 -3.35 -12.47 -3.27
N PRO A 55 -3.04 -13.72 -3.66
CA PRO A 55 -2.71 -14.76 -2.69
C PRO A 55 -1.36 -14.56 -1.98
N SER A 56 -0.43 -13.80 -2.58
CA SER A 56 0.91 -13.63 -1.99
C SER A 56 1.56 -12.30 -2.40
N ASP A 57 2.54 -11.89 -1.60
CA ASP A 57 3.37 -10.71 -1.89
C ASP A 57 4.18 -10.89 -3.18
N ARG A 58 4.55 -12.15 -3.51
CA ARG A 58 5.23 -12.49 -4.77
C ARG A 58 4.32 -12.30 -5.98
N GLU A 59 3.06 -12.71 -5.89
CA GLU A 59 2.10 -12.48 -6.98
C GLU A 59 1.76 -11.00 -7.10
N LEU A 60 1.64 -10.27 -5.99
CA LEU A 60 1.47 -8.81 -6.01
C LEU A 60 2.65 -8.14 -6.74
N TYR A 61 3.90 -8.51 -6.39
CA TYR A 61 5.10 -8.02 -7.07
C TYR A 61 5.06 -8.29 -8.58
N ARG A 62 4.64 -9.49 -9.00
CA ARG A 62 4.50 -9.85 -10.42
C ARG A 62 3.43 -9.01 -11.12
N ARG A 63 2.29 -8.76 -10.47
CA ARG A 63 1.20 -7.94 -11.03
C ARG A 63 1.62 -6.47 -11.18
N LEU A 64 2.30 -5.91 -10.18
CA LEU A 64 2.86 -4.55 -10.25
C LEU A 64 3.94 -4.39 -11.34
N TRP A 65 4.49 -5.50 -11.84
CA TRP A 65 5.44 -5.48 -12.95
C TRP A 65 4.76 -5.28 -14.30
N ASN A 66 3.51 -5.76 -14.44
CA ASN A 66 2.81 -5.86 -15.71
C ASN A 66 1.62 -4.89 -15.86
N ASP A 67 1.16 -4.29 -14.76
CA ASP A 67 -0.03 -3.42 -14.74
C ASP A 67 0.37 -1.99 -14.36
N GLU A 68 0.40 -1.09 -15.34
CA GLU A 68 0.76 0.32 -15.15
C GLU A 68 -0.26 1.10 -14.32
N SER A 69 -1.53 0.71 -14.36
CA SER A 69 -2.58 1.31 -13.52
C SER A 69 -2.33 0.97 -12.05
N LEU A 70 -1.99 -0.29 -11.75
CA LEU A 70 -1.63 -0.69 -10.38
C LEU A 70 -0.37 0.02 -9.88
N ARG A 71 0.62 0.25 -10.76
CA ARG A 71 1.83 1.01 -10.40
C ARG A 71 1.50 2.43 -10.01
N THR A 72 0.65 3.09 -10.79
CA THR A 72 0.20 4.46 -10.52
C THR A 72 -0.53 4.54 -9.18
N ILE A 73 -1.47 3.63 -8.92
CA ILE A 73 -2.21 3.54 -7.65
C ILE A 73 -1.25 3.36 -6.47
N CYS A 74 -0.19 2.56 -6.63
CA CYS A 74 0.76 2.27 -5.54
C CYS A 74 1.93 3.26 -5.46
N ASP A 75 1.85 4.44 -6.08
CA ASP A 75 2.90 5.47 -6.10
C ASP A 75 4.27 4.98 -6.64
N ILE A 76 4.24 4.05 -7.61
CA ILE A 76 5.45 3.49 -8.24
C ILE A 76 5.73 4.25 -9.54
N LYS A 77 6.85 4.97 -9.59
CA LYS A 77 7.20 5.82 -10.75
C LYS A 77 7.47 4.99 -12.02
N PRO A 78 7.34 5.58 -13.22
CA PRO A 78 7.83 4.95 -14.45
C PRO A 78 9.31 4.54 -14.29
N ARG A 79 9.65 3.32 -14.75
CA ARG A 79 10.98 2.69 -14.61
C ARG A 79 11.43 2.31 -13.19
N GLU A 80 10.61 2.56 -12.17
CA GLU A 80 10.90 2.13 -10.81
C GLU A 80 10.55 0.65 -10.61
N LYS A 81 11.39 -0.11 -9.89
CA LYS A 81 11.02 -1.50 -9.54
C LYS A 81 9.83 -1.47 -8.56
N PRO A 82 8.83 -2.34 -8.66
CA PRO A 82 7.82 -2.53 -7.63
C PRO A 82 8.42 -2.98 -6.31
N TYR A 83 7.57 -2.96 -5.28
CA TYR A 83 7.94 -3.34 -3.93
C TYR A 83 8.26 -4.84 -3.85
N HIS A 84 9.51 -5.15 -3.53
CA HIS A 84 9.94 -6.52 -3.34
C HIS A 84 9.23 -7.13 -2.12
N PRO A 85 8.93 -8.45 -2.09
CA PRO A 85 8.26 -9.08 -0.94
C PRO A 85 8.91 -8.78 0.41
N SER A 86 10.25 -8.76 0.48
CA SER A 86 10.96 -8.40 1.71
C SER A 86 10.69 -6.97 2.21
N GLN A 87 10.38 -6.03 1.30
CA GLN A 87 10.00 -4.67 1.69
C GLN A 87 8.61 -4.64 2.32
N MET A 88 7.68 -5.44 1.80
CA MET A 88 6.35 -5.60 2.38
C MET A 88 6.43 -6.25 3.76
N THR A 89 7.21 -7.34 3.89
CA THR A 89 7.46 -7.99 5.19
C THR A 89 8.03 -7.00 6.21
N ARG A 90 9.08 -6.25 5.86
CA ARG A 90 9.68 -5.24 6.75
C ARG A 90 8.70 -4.13 7.11
N PHE A 91 7.86 -3.69 6.16
CA PHE A 91 6.82 -2.69 6.40
C PHE A 91 5.83 -3.19 7.47
N ARG A 92 5.30 -4.42 7.33
CA ARG A 92 4.38 -5.00 8.32
C ARG A 92 5.01 -5.05 9.72
N TYR A 93 6.27 -5.48 9.81
CA TYR A 93 6.98 -5.52 11.09
C TYR A 93 7.21 -4.14 11.71
N ARG A 94 7.54 -3.12 10.91
CA ARG A 94 7.77 -1.76 11.39
C ARG A 94 6.52 -1.07 11.89
N VAL A 95 5.42 -1.21 11.16
CA VAL A 95 4.13 -0.61 11.54
C VAL A 95 3.48 -1.37 12.71
N GLY A 96 3.80 -2.66 12.85
CA GLY A 96 3.12 -3.59 13.74
C GLY A 96 2.05 -4.36 12.97
N PRO A 97 2.13 -5.71 12.90
CA PRO A 97 1.24 -6.49 12.06
C PRO A 97 -0.22 -6.37 12.49
N GLU A 98 -0.51 -6.41 13.78
CA GLU A 98 -1.87 -6.27 14.34
C GLU A 98 -2.43 -4.86 14.07
N ARG A 99 -1.60 -3.83 14.30
CA ARG A 99 -1.97 -2.43 14.04
C ARG A 99 -2.31 -2.22 12.56
N LEU A 100 -1.47 -2.74 11.68
CA LEU A 100 -1.67 -2.66 10.24
C LEU A 100 -2.94 -3.42 9.80
N GLU A 101 -3.17 -4.61 10.33
CA GLU A 101 -4.36 -5.39 10.02
C GLU A 101 -5.63 -4.67 10.48
N GLY A 102 -5.63 -4.07 11.68
CA GLY A 102 -6.73 -3.26 12.17
C GLY A 102 -7.03 -2.06 11.28
N ILE A 103 -5.99 -1.31 10.87
CA ILE A 103 -6.14 -0.19 9.92
C ILE A 103 -6.74 -0.71 8.60
N MET A 104 -6.15 -1.75 8.01
CA MET A 104 -6.61 -2.28 6.73
C MET A 104 -8.05 -2.81 6.79
N LYS A 105 -8.42 -3.49 7.89
CA LYS A 105 -9.76 -4.03 8.09
C LYS A 105 -10.80 -2.92 8.21
N ASN A 106 -10.55 -1.92 9.05
CA ASN A 106 -11.46 -0.78 9.22
C ASN A 106 -11.70 -0.06 7.88
N LEU A 107 -10.63 0.13 7.10
CA LEU A 107 -10.74 0.72 5.77
C LEU A 107 -11.57 -0.12 4.81
N VAL A 108 -11.38 -1.44 4.81
CA VAL A 108 -12.18 -2.36 3.99
C VAL A 108 -13.65 -2.37 4.43
N GLU A 109 -13.93 -2.27 5.72
CA GLU A 109 -15.30 -2.18 6.24
C GLU A 109 -15.97 -0.86 5.81
N GLU A 110 -15.29 0.28 5.94
CA GLU A 110 -15.77 1.57 5.42
C GLU A 110 -16.03 1.51 3.90
N LEU A 111 -15.17 0.82 3.16
CA LEU A 111 -15.28 0.62 1.71
C LEU A 111 -16.45 -0.27 1.27
N VAL A 112 -16.90 -1.20 2.12
CA VAL A 112 -17.96 -2.17 1.79
C VAL A 112 -19.33 -1.73 2.30
N VAL A 113 -19.36 -0.91 3.36
CA VAL A 113 -20.59 -0.43 4.00
C VAL A 113 -21.03 0.94 3.46
N GLY A 114 -20.13 1.72 2.87
CA GLY A 114 -20.43 2.97 2.16
C GLY A 114 -20.90 2.75 0.73
#